data_AF-A0A1E8FFR2-F1
#
_entry.id   AF-A0A1E8FFR2-F1
#
_cell.length_a   1.000
_cell.length_b   1.000
_cell.length_c   1.000
_cell.angle_alpha   90.00
_cell.angle_beta   90.00
_cell.angle_gamma   90.00
#
_symmetry.space_group_name_H-M   'P 1'
#
loop_
_entity.id
_entity.type
_entity.pdbx_description
1 polymer ?
#
loop_
_entity_poly.entity_id
_entity_poly.type
_entity_poly.pdbx_seq_one_letter_code
_entity_poly.pdbx_strand_id
1 'polypeptide(L)'
;MITALFGWVPALFLLPFAAIGALLGLVAAIEGDIVFGIQYMLTGTGGILGFIAMTSLVWPRKPSFYSRLFMLLAGLLSLATVAYIGQSQSHPWFRITPHFIDIYLFYSPLLVGVIQLVMALYTRHSDAV
;
A
#
# COMPACT_ATOMS: atom_id res chain seq x y z
N MET A 1 -16.79 -6.19 -6.74
CA MET A 1 -17.02 -6.30 -5.28
C MET A 1 -15.82 -6.89 -4.53
N ILE A 2 -15.23 -8.01 -4.96
CA ILE A 2 -14.06 -8.64 -4.30
C ILE A 2 -12.88 -7.65 -4.15
N THR A 3 -12.54 -6.88 -5.20
CA THR A 3 -11.48 -5.86 -5.16
C THR A 3 -11.74 -4.77 -4.12
N ALA A 4 -13.01 -4.42 -3.91
CA ALA A 4 -13.40 -3.44 -2.90
C ALA A 4 -13.27 -4.03 -1.49
N LEU A 5 -13.74 -5.26 -1.27
CA LEU A 5 -13.77 -5.90 0.04
C LEU A 5 -12.38 -6.33 0.55
N PHE A 6 -11.54 -6.85 -0.33
CA PHE A 6 -10.22 -7.39 0.03
C PHE A 6 -9.04 -6.48 -0.33
N GLY A 7 -9.27 -5.48 -1.17
CA GLY A 7 -8.26 -4.48 -1.54
C GLY A 7 -8.52 -3.13 -0.91
N TRP A 8 -9.69 -2.55 -1.20
CA TRP A 8 -9.95 -1.16 -0.83
C TRP A 8 -10.32 -0.94 0.64
N VAL A 9 -11.22 -1.75 1.21
CA VAL A 9 -11.62 -1.67 2.63
C VAL A 9 -10.41 -1.78 3.58
N PRO A 10 -9.53 -2.80 3.46
CA PRO A 10 -8.34 -2.86 4.33
C PRO A 10 -7.41 -1.67 4.10
N ALA A 11 -7.20 -1.24 2.86
CA ALA A 11 -6.37 -0.07 2.57
C ALA A 11 -6.96 1.24 3.12
N LEU A 12 -8.29 1.37 3.14
CA LEU A 12 -8.98 2.51 3.76
C LEU A 12 -8.74 2.54 5.27
N PHE A 13 -8.80 1.38 5.92
CA PHE A 13 -8.56 1.26 7.35
C PHE A 13 -7.10 1.57 7.71
N LEU A 14 -6.15 1.29 6.82
CA LEU A 14 -4.73 1.62 7.00
C LEU A 14 -4.41 3.12 6.83
N LEU A 15 -5.27 3.90 6.18
CA LEU A 15 -5.00 5.30 5.85
C LEU A 15 -4.73 6.20 7.07
N PRO A 16 -5.51 6.14 8.17
CA PRO A 16 -5.23 6.94 9.37
C PRO A 16 -3.91 6.55 10.03
N PHE A 17 -3.58 5.26 10.08
CA PHE A 17 -2.31 4.77 10.63
C PHE A 17 -1.13 5.22 9.79
N ALA A 18 -1.29 5.22 8.45
CA ALA A 18 -0.29 5.73 7.53
C ALA A 18 -0.06 7.24 7.71
N ALA A 19 -1.13 8.02 7.91
CA ALA A 19 -1.03 9.46 8.20
C ALA A 19 -0.32 9.74 9.54
N ILE A 20 -0.67 8.99 10.59
CA ILE A 20 -0.01 9.10 11.90
C ILE A 20 1.47 8.69 11.79
N GLY A 21 1.78 7.60 11.10
CA GLY A 21 3.15 7.16 10.86
C GLY A 21 3.99 8.21 10.14
N ALA A 22 3.43 8.88 9.12
CA ALA A 22 4.11 9.97 8.42
C ALA A 22 4.39 11.17 9.33
N LEU A 23 3.43 11.55 10.18
CA LEU A 23 3.60 12.64 11.15
C LEU A 23 4.64 12.30 12.21
N LEU A 24 4.60 11.09 12.78
CA LEU A 24 5.59 10.63 13.76
C LEU A 24 6.99 10.55 13.16
N GLY A 25 7.10 10.12 11.90
CA GLY A 25 8.37 10.12 11.18
C GLY A 25 8.94 11.53 10.99
N LEU A 26 8.09 12.51 10.67
CA LEU A 26 8.50 13.91 10.58
C LEU A 26 8.97 14.44 11.94
N VAL A 27 8.23 14.18 13.01
CA VAL A 27 8.60 14.61 14.37
C VAL A 27 9.94 14.00 14.79
N ALA A 28 10.13 12.69 14.62
CA ALA A 28 11.38 12.03 14.97
C ALA A 28 12.59 12.53 14.16
N ALA A 29 12.40 12.85 12.87
CA ALA A 29 13.44 13.44 12.05
C ALA A 29 13.86 14.83 12.55
N ILE A 30 12.90 15.63 13.06
CA ILE A 30 13.16 16.95 13.65
C ILE A 30 13.87 16.80 15.01
N GLU A 31 13.53 15.78 15.79
CA GLU A 31 14.13 15.48 17.10
C GLU A 31 15.53 14.85 17.01
N GLY A 32 16.03 14.55 15.80
CA GLY A 32 17.39 14.07 15.55
C GLY A 32 17.52 12.56 15.40
N ASP A 33 16.44 11.79 15.53
CA ASP A 33 16.41 10.37 15.17
C ASP A 33 16.05 10.21 13.68
N ILE A 34 17.05 10.49 12.84
CA ILE A 34 16.89 10.53 11.38
C ILE A 34 16.53 9.15 10.82
N VAL A 35 17.09 8.07 11.38
CA VAL A 35 16.84 6.71 10.88
C VAL A 35 15.41 6.29 11.15
N PHE A 36 14.93 6.49 12.38
CA PHE A 36 13.54 6.23 12.74
C PHE A 36 12.60 7.14 11.94
N GLY A 37 12.92 8.44 11.87
CA GLY A 37 12.14 9.42 11.13
C GLY A 37 11.91 9.04 9.67
N ILE A 38 12.97 8.67 8.95
CA ILE A 38 12.89 8.25 7.54
C ILE A 38 12.07 6.98 7.40
N GLN A 39 12.28 5.96 8.23
CA GLN A 39 11.53 4.70 8.13
C GLN A 39 10.02 4.92 8.32
N TYR A 40 9.64 5.74 9.31
CA TYR A 40 8.24 6.05 9.60
C TYR A 40 7.61 6.91 8.53
N MET A 41 8.36 7.88 8.01
CA MET A 41 7.90 8.75 6.92
C MET A 41 7.69 7.95 5.63
N LEU A 42 8.60 7.02 5.29
CA LEU A 42 8.44 6.09 4.16
C LEU A 42 7.27 5.13 4.36
N THR A 43 7.10 4.60 5.58
CA THR A 43 5.99 3.68 5.89
C THR A 43 4.65 4.39 5.75
N GLY A 44 4.54 5.61 6.28
CA GLY A 44 3.32 6.41 6.23
C GLY A 44 2.97 6.91 4.83
N THR A 45 3.90 7.59 4.17
CA THR A 45 3.70 8.06 2.78
C THR A 45 3.48 6.88 1.83
N GLY A 46 4.17 5.77 2.06
CA GLY A 46 3.99 4.55 1.31
C GLY A 46 2.60 3.94 1.46
N GLY A 47 2.10 3.83 2.69
CA GLY A 47 0.73 3.35 2.95
C GLY A 47 -0.32 4.20 2.22
N ILE A 48 -0.16 5.52 2.23
CA ILE A 48 -1.06 6.47 1.54
C ILE A 48 -1.03 6.24 0.02
N LEU A 49 0.16 6.11 -0.57
CA LEU A 49 0.31 5.84 -2.01
C LEU A 49 -0.31 4.47 -2.39
N GLY A 50 -0.14 3.46 -1.54
CA GLY A 50 -0.78 2.16 -1.69
C GLY A 50 -2.31 2.26 -1.71
N PHE A 51 -2.88 3.06 -0.81
CA PHE A 51 -4.33 3.32 -0.78
C PHE A 51 -4.83 4.06 -2.02
N ILE A 52 -4.11 5.09 -2.48
CA ILE A 52 -4.47 5.85 -3.68
C ILE A 52 -4.49 4.92 -4.90
N ALA A 53 -3.49 4.05 -5.03
CA ALA A 53 -3.43 3.05 -6.09
C ALA A 53 -4.62 2.09 -6.05
N MET A 54 -4.99 1.57 -4.88
CA MET A 54 -6.16 0.69 -4.74
C MET A 54 -7.48 1.41 -5.03
N THR A 55 -7.59 2.68 -4.65
CA THR A 55 -8.77 3.51 -4.94
C THR A 55 -8.95 3.71 -6.44
N SER A 56 -7.86 3.87 -7.20
CA SER A 56 -7.90 3.98 -8.66
C SER A 56 -8.46 2.72 -9.35
N LEU A 57 -8.39 1.55 -8.70
CA LEU A 57 -8.88 0.28 -9.23
C LEU A 57 -10.37 0.04 -8.97
N VAL A 58 -10.94 0.71 -7.96
CA VAL A 58 -12.34 0.52 -7.56
C VAL A 58 -13.26 1.59 -8.15
N TRP A 59 -12.72 2.76 -8.50
CA TRP A 59 -13.53 3.82 -9.07
C TRP A 59 -13.95 3.56 -10.53
N PRO A 60 -15.15 4.02 -10.94
CA PRO A 60 -15.71 3.73 -12.25
C PRO A 60 -15.00 4.45 -13.40
N ARG A 61 -14.23 5.52 -13.11
CA ARG A 61 -13.36 6.16 -14.11
C ARG A 61 -12.12 5.30 -14.33
N LYS A 62 -12.06 4.64 -15.48
CA LYS A 62 -10.90 3.85 -15.90
C LYS A 62 -9.77 4.79 -16.36
N PRO A 63 -8.65 4.91 -15.63
CA PRO A 63 -7.48 5.62 -16.14
C PRO A 63 -6.90 4.90 -17.37
N SER A 64 -6.06 5.59 -18.14
CA SER A 64 -5.33 4.99 -19.26
C SER A 64 -4.52 3.77 -18.78
N PHE A 65 -4.27 2.80 -19.68
CA PHE A 65 -3.53 1.59 -19.33
C PHE A 65 -2.19 1.87 -18.65
N TYR A 66 -1.38 2.78 -19.21
CA TYR A 66 -0.07 3.14 -18.65
C TYR A 66 -0.18 3.83 -17.30
N SER A 67 -1.15 4.73 -17.12
CA SER A 67 -1.41 5.36 -15.82
C SER A 67 -1.83 4.34 -14.76
N ARG A 68 -2.71 3.40 -15.14
CA ARG A 68 -3.16 2.31 -14.26
C ARG A 68 -2.00 1.40 -13.86
N LEU A 69 -1.14 1.04 -14.83
CA LEU A 69 0.02 0.20 -14.61
C LEU A 69 1.02 0.86 -13.65
N PHE A 70 1.33 2.15 -13.87
CA PHE A 70 2.22 2.91 -13.01
C PHE A 70 1.68 3.02 -11.58
N MET A 71 0.39 3.33 -11.43
CA MET A 71 -0.26 3.39 -10.10
C MET A 71 -0.26 2.03 -9.41
N LEU A 72 -0.55 0.93 -10.12
CA LEU A 72 -0.50 -0.43 -9.58
C LEU A 72 0.90 -0.81 -9.10
N LEU A 73 1.92 -0.57 -9.91
CA LEU A 73 3.31 -0.88 -9.57
C LEU A 73 3.79 -0.02 -8.38
N ALA A 74 3.49 1.28 -8.39
CA ALA A 74 3.82 2.17 -7.28
C ALA A 74 3.13 1.71 -5.99
N GLY A 75 1.83 1.39 -6.05
CA GLY A 75 1.07 0.92 -4.91
C GLY A 75 1.58 -0.43 -4.37
N LEU A 76 1.90 -1.39 -5.25
CA LEU A 76 2.45 -2.69 -4.87
C LEU A 76 3.82 -2.59 -4.23
N LEU A 77 4.75 -1.85 -4.86
CA LEU A 77 6.08 -1.63 -4.31
C LEU A 77 6.01 -0.92 -2.96
N SER A 78 5.10 0.04 -2.85
CA SER A 78 4.87 0.76 -1.63
C SER A 78 4.34 -0.14 -0.50
N LEU A 79 3.28 -0.90 -0.76
CA LEU A 79 2.74 -1.88 0.21
C LEU A 79 3.77 -2.96 0.58
N ALA A 80 4.56 -3.44 -0.39
CA ALA A 80 5.63 -4.40 -0.13
C ALA A 80 6.73 -3.81 0.77
N THR A 81 7.08 -2.54 0.56
CA THR A 81 8.07 -1.83 1.36
C THR A 81 7.55 -1.62 2.79
N VAL A 82 6.29 -1.20 2.93
CA VAL A 82 5.61 -1.07 4.23
C VAL A 82 5.56 -2.41 4.96
N ALA A 83 5.21 -3.49 4.26
CA ALA A 83 5.16 -4.83 4.85
C ALA A 83 6.56 -5.31 5.29
N TYR A 84 7.60 -5.03 4.50
CA TYR A 84 8.98 -5.37 4.82
C TYR A 84 9.52 -4.58 6.02
N ILE A 85 9.36 -3.26 6.01
CA ILE A 85 9.79 -2.39 7.11
C ILE A 85 9.00 -2.71 8.39
N GLY A 86 7.68 -2.91 8.28
CA GLY A 86 6.83 -3.22 9.43
C GLY A 86 7.22 -4.51 10.16
N GLN A 87 7.87 -5.48 9.49
CA GLN A 87 8.38 -6.69 10.16
C GLN A 87 9.64 -6.43 10.98
N SER A 88 10.44 -5.43 10.62
CA SER A 88 11.68 -5.07 11.30
C SER A 88 11.51 -3.96 12.34
N GLN A 89 10.30 -3.41 12.50
CA GLN A 89 10.00 -2.38 13.48
C GLN A 89 10.03 -2.91 14.93
N SER A 90 10.78 -2.22 15.78
CA SER A 90 10.87 -2.50 17.23
C SER A 90 9.62 -2.05 17.99
N HIS A 91 8.93 -1.03 17.49
CA HIS A 91 7.79 -0.42 18.18
C HIS A 91 6.51 -1.27 17.98
N PRO A 92 5.80 -1.68 19.06
CA PRO A 92 4.70 -2.64 18.96
C PRO A 92 3.54 -2.18 18.06
N TRP A 93 3.35 -0.86 17.96
CA TRP A 93 2.22 -0.25 17.24
C TRP A 93 2.39 -0.26 15.72
N PHE A 94 3.62 -0.43 15.25
CA PHE A 94 3.97 -0.44 13.82
C PHE A 94 4.60 -1.77 13.40
N ARG A 95 4.71 -2.71 14.35
CA ARG A 95 5.19 -4.05 14.10
C ARG A 95 4.07 -4.87 13.49
N ILE A 96 4.30 -5.34 12.27
CA ILE A 96 3.39 -6.26 11.59
C ILE A 96 3.68 -7.66 12.12
N THR A 97 2.69 -8.26 12.79
CA THR A 97 2.77 -9.62 13.30
C THR A 97 1.96 -10.57 12.41
N PRO A 98 2.18 -11.89 12.48
CA PRO A 98 1.33 -12.86 11.77
C PRO A 98 -0.03 -13.02 12.48
N HIS A 99 -0.71 -11.92 12.77
CA HIS A 99 -2.07 -11.91 13.30
C HIS A 99 -3.07 -11.84 12.14
N PHE A 100 -4.27 -12.43 12.31
CA PHE A 100 -5.29 -12.44 11.25
C PHE A 100 -5.66 -11.05 10.71
N ILE A 101 -5.60 -10.04 11.58
CA ILE A 101 -5.91 -8.64 11.24
C ILE A 101 -4.80 -8.07 10.34
N ASP A 102 -3.53 -8.32 10.67
CA ASP A 102 -2.38 -7.85 9.90
C ASP A 102 -2.34 -8.52 8.51
N ILE A 103 -2.68 -9.81 8.45
CA ILE A 103 -2.83 -10.55 7.18
C ILE A 103 -3.94 -9.93 6.33
N TYR A 104 -5.09 -9.63 6.94
CA TYR A 104 -6.19 -9.00 6.23
C TYR A 104 -5.84 -7.58 5.76
N LEU A 105 -5.21 -6.77 6.61
CA LEU A 105 -4.93 -5.36 6.33
C LEU A 105 -3.79 -5.16 5.32
N PHE A 106 -2.71 -5.93 5.40
CA PHE A 106 -1.52 -5.72 4.56
C PHE A 106 -1.43 -6.70 3.39
N TYR A 107 -1.66 -7.99 3.63
CA TYR A 107 -1.45 -9.02 2.61
C TYR A 107 -2.62 -9.15 1.64
N SER A 108 -3.86 -8.93 2.09
CA SER A 108 -5.03 -8.97 1.18
C SER A 108 -4.97 -7.88 0.10
N PRO A 109 -4.71 -6.59 0.40
CA PRO A 109 -4.56 -5.59 -0.65
C PRO A 109 -3.35 -5.88 -1.53
N LEU A 110 -2.22 -6.33 -0.97
CA LEU A 110 -1.05 -6.72 -1.78
C LEU A 110 -1.43 -7.79 -2.82
N LEU A 111 -2.10 -8.88 -2.39
CA LEU A 111 -2.50 -9.98 -3.26
C LEU A 111 -3.50 -9.53 -4.33
N VAL A 112 -4.48 -8.72 -3.94
CA VAL A 112 -5.45 -8.14 -4.88
C VAL A 112 -4.75 -7.24 -5.90
N GLY A 113 -3.76 -6.46 -5.48
CA GLY A 113 -2.94 -5.65 -6.38
C GLY A 113 -2.19 -6.49 -7.42
N VAL A 114 -1.59 -7.60 -7.00
CA VAL A 114 -0.88 -8.53 -7.90
C VAL A 114 -1.84 -9.15 -8.91
N ILE A 115 -3.01 -9.62 -8.47
CA ILE A 115 -4.04 -10.18 -9.36
C ILE A 115 -4.46 -9.13 -10.40
N GLN A 116 -4.69 -7.88 -9.97
CA GLN A 116 -5.08 -6.80 -10.87
C GLN A 116 -3.98 -6.42 -11.86
N LEU A 117 -2.71 -6.49 -11.46
CA LEU A 117 -1.56 -6.29 -12.34
C LEU A 117 -1.52 -7.37 -13.43
N VAL A 118 -1.64 -8.64 -13.05
CA VAL A 118 -1.63 -9.77 -14.00
C VAL A 118 -2.79 -9.64 -15.00
N MET A 119 -4.00 -9.34 -14.51
CA MET A 119 -5.18 -9.14 -15.36
C MET A 119 -5.00 -7.97 -16.33
N ALA A 120 -4.39 -6.87 -15.88
CA ALA A 120 -4.12 -5.72 -16.74
C ALA A 120 -3.16 -6.11 -17.89
N LEU A 121 -2.08 -6.83 -17.59
CA LEU A 121 -1.10 -7.29 -18.58
C LEU A 121 -1.72 -8.28 -19.57
N TYR A 122 -2.53 -9.23 -19.08
CA TYR A 122 -3.20 -10.22 -19.93
C TYR A 122 -4.17 -9.56 -20.92
N THR A 123 -5.01 -8.63 -20.44
CA THR A 123 -5.98 -7.94 -21.31
C THR A 123 -5.27 -7.19 -22.45
N ARG A 124 -4.13 -6.54 -22.16
CA ARG A 124 -3.35 -5.82 -23.17
C ARG A 124 -2.72 -6.75 -24.22
N HIS A 125 -2.32 -7.96 -23.83
CA HIS A 125 -1.82 -8.96 -24.77
C HIS A 125 -2.92 -9.44 -25.71
N SER A 126 -4.15 -9.64 -25.22
CA SER A 126 -5.29 -10.04 -26.03
C SER A 126 -5.74 -8.98 -27.05
N ASP A 127 -5.62 -7.69 -26.71
CA ASP A 127 -5.96 -6.59 -27.64
C ASP A 127 -4.90 -6.37 -28.75
N ALA A 128 -3.72 -7.00 -28.63
CA ALA A 128 -2.60 -6.84 -29.54
C ALA A 128 -2.45 -7.96 -30.59
N VAL A 129 -3.29 -9.00 -30.50
CA VAL A 129 -3.39 -10.16 -31.41
C VAL A 129 -4.65 -10.03 -32.25
#